data_AF-A0A7E4VS03-F1
#
_entry.id   AF-A0A7E4VS03-F1
#
_cell.length_a   1.000
_cell.length_b   1.000
_cell.length_c   1.000
_cell.angle_alpha   90.00
_cell.angle_beta   90.00
_cell.angle_gamma   90.00
#
_symmetry.space_group_name_H-M   'P 1'
#
loop_
_entity.id
_entity.type
_entity.pdbx_description
1 polymer ?
#
loop_
_entity_poly.entity_id
_entity_poly.type
_entity_poly.pdbx_seq_one_letter_code
_entity_poly.pdbx_strand_id
1 'polypeptide(L)'
;MSTIHKVVKSAIQATKSYHNAASVAVHNAASKTGFVELKFAHDDVKLPLVWLRDHCRSAALYNSQTNQRKSNATNLFDKARIASSDSVTFNPEKQVLTILWNDGHKRQFRIQELVSWAVQPAEYPPIELWNSTSLRKVPRTSLKNFDFAKFCLDFVKYGVVTVDDVDPTPEATETLCRAIAPIHDTFFGDFWVFGTDEETSQF
;
A
#
# COMPACT_ATOMS: atom_id res chain seq x y z
N MET A 1 -1.63 -21.49 -11.32
CA MET A 1 -2.83 -20.62 -11.33
C MET A 1 -3.70 -20.67 -10.06
N SER A 2 -3.41 -21.53 -9.06
CA SER A 2 -4.30 -21.73 -7.89
C SER A 2 -4.11 -20.75 -6.72
N THR A 3 -2.89 -20.24 -6.51
CA THR A 3 -2.56 -19.45 -5.30
C THR A 3 -2.91 -17.96 -5.43
N ILE A 4 -2.63 -17.35 -6.60
CA ILE A 4 -2.94 -15.93 -6.89
C ILE A 4 -4.45 -15.69 -6.79
N HIS A 5 -5.24 -16.61 -7.36
CA HIS A 5 -6.69 -16.51 -7.36
C HIS A 5 -7.29 -16.67 -5.94
N LYS A 6 -6.62 -17.40 -5.03
CA LYS A 6 -7.02 -17.53 -3.62
C LYS A 6 -6.69 -16.29 -2.80
N VAL A 7 -5.51 -15.70 -2.98
CA VAL A 7 -5.09 -14.48 -2.26
C VAL A 7 -5.98 -13.29 -2.67
N VAL A 8 -6.20 -13.11 -3.98
CA VAL A 8 -7.12 -12.08 -4.49
C VAL A 8 -8.54 -12.31 -3.99
N LYS A 9 -9.04 -13.56 -3.96
CA LYS A 9 -10.36 -13.86 -3.38
C LYS A 9 -10.44 -13.58 -1.88
N SER A 10 -9.41 -13.87 -1.10
CA SER A 10 -9.37 -13.61 0.35
C SER A 10 -9.34 -12.12 0.67
N ALA A 11 -8.57 -11.33 -0.08
CA ALA A 11 -8.55 -9.87 0.05
C ALA A 11 -9.90 -9.24 -0.36
N ILE A 12 -10.49 -9.72 -1.46
CA ILE A 12 -11.86 -9.36 -1.87
C ILE A 12 -12.88 -9.76 -0.80
N GLN A 13 -12.69 -10.89 -0.12
CA GLN A 13 -13.62 -11.38 0.90
C GLN A 13 -13.51 -10.57 2.21
N ALA A 14 -12.30 -10.16 2.60
CA ALA A 14 -12.07 -9.25 3.73
C ALA A 14 -12.56 -7.82 3.43
N THR A 15 -12.46 -7.32 2.20
CA THR A 15 -13.09 -6.03 1.83
C THR A 15 -14.62 -6.16 1.69
N LYS A 16 -15.13 -7.34 1.30
CA LYS A 16 -16.57 -7.61 1.24
C LYS A 16 -17.25 -7.59 2.61
N SER A 17 -16.58 -7.97 3.70
CA SER A 17 -17.14 -7.92 5.06
C SER A 17 -17.36 -6.49 5.58
N TYR A 18 -16.73 -5.49 4.94
CA TYR A 18 -16.76 -4.09 5.36
C TYR A 18 -17.42 -3.16 4.32
N HIS A 19 -18.44 -3.65 3.60
CA HIS A 19 -19.13 -2.83 2.60
C HIS A 19 -19.97 -1.70 3.19
N ASN A 20 -20.81 -2.02 4.18
CA ASN A 20 -21.75 -1.09 4.80
C ASN A 20 -21.65 -1.19 6.32
N ALA A 21 -21.38 -0.07 6.98
CA ALA A 21 -21.48 0.01 8.43
C ALA A 21 -22.95 -0.02 8.85
N ALA A 22 -23.27 -0.85 9.84
CA ALA A 22 -24.59 -0.96 10.44
C ALA A 22 -24.89 0.25 11.34
N SER A 23 -23.89 0.71 12.10
CA SER A 23 -23.99 1.89 12.95
C SER A 23 -22.63 2.50 13.23
N VAL A 24 -22.65 3.70 13.83
CA VAL A 24 -21.45 4.42 14.23
C VAL A 24 -21.61 4.89 15.67
N ALA A 25 -20.59 4.68 16.49
CA ALA A 25 -20.51 5.19 17.85
C ALA A 25 -19.28 6.09 18.03
N VAL A 26 -19.38 7.07 18.92
CA VAL A 26 -18.27 7.96 19.28
C VAL A 26 -17.89 7.71 20.73
N HIS A 27 -16.60 7.54 20.97
CA HIS A 27 -16.05 7.30 22.29
C HIS A 27 -15.04 8.37 22.64
N ASN A 28 -15.04 8.80 23.91
CA ASN A 28 -14.11 9.78 24.46
C ASN A 28 -14.00 11.07 23.60
N ALA A 29 -15.12 11.61 23.12
CA ALA A 29 -15.20 12.69 22.13
C ALA A 29 -14.29 13.92 22.43
N ALA A 30 -14.19 14.33 23.69
CA ALA A 30 -13.37 15.47 24.12
C ALA A 30 -11.92 15.10 24.51
N SER A 31 -11.54 13.82 24.42
CA SER A 31 -10.23 13.31 24.82
C SER A 31 -9.27 13.18 23.63
N LYS A 32 -7.96 13.24 23.90
CA LYS A 32 -6.91 12.88 22.93
C LYS A 32 -7.00 11.41 22.48
N THR A 33 -7.67 10.56 23.26
CA THR A 33 -7.93 9.15 22.96
C THR A 33 -9.32 8.92 22.33
N GLY A 34 -9.97 9.97 21.85
CA GLY A 34 -11.26 9.88 21.18
C GLY A 34 -11.19 9.09 19.87
N PHE A 35 -12.22 8.29 19.61
CA PHE A 35 -12.33 7.49 18.40
C PHE A 35 -13.78 7.31 17.96
N VAL A 36 -13.95 7.02 16.67
CA VAL A 36 -15.19 6.60 16.05
C VAL A 36 -15.14 5.08 15.87
N GLU A 37 -16.14 4.37 16.36
CA GLU A 37 -16.32 2.94 16.13
C GLU A 37 -17.34 2.74 15.02
N LEU A 38 -16.89 2.14 13.91
CA LEU A 38 -17.75 1.71 12.80
C LEU A 38 -18.15 0.26 13.06
N LYS A 39 -19.45 0.00 13.21
CA LYS A 39 -19.96 -1.35 13.47
C LYS A 39 -20.33 -2.06 12.19
N PHE A 40 -19.77 -3.25 11.97
CA PHE A 40 -20.15 -4.12 10.85
C PHE A 40 -20.73 -5.43 11.36
N ALA A 41 -21.21 -6.27 10.44
CA ALA A 41 -21.88 -7.53 10.80
C ALA A 41 -20.94 -8.56 11.48
N HIS A 42 -19.63 -8.48 11.21
CA HIS A 42 -18.66 -9.48 11.67
C HIS A 42 -17.62 -8.92 12.64
N ASP A 43 -17.17 -7.67 12.44
CA ASP A 43 -16.16 -7.02 13.26
C ASP A 43 -16.35 -5.50 13.27
N ASP A 44 -15.87 -4.84 14.32
CA ASP A 44 -15.93 -3.40 14.47
C ASP A 44 -14.57 -2.76 14.13
N VAL A 45 -14.60 -1.60 13.46
CA VAL A 45 -13.39 -0.84 13.11
C VAL A 45 -13.33 0.41 13.97
N LYS A 46 -12.28 0.54 14.78
CA LYS A 46 -12.05 1.70 15.64
C LYS A 46 -11.09 2.68 14.95
N LEU A 47 -11.55 3.88 14.69
CA LEU A 47 -10.83 4.95 14.01
C LEU A 47 -10.55 6.11 14.95
N PRO A 48 -9.30 6.32 15.41
CA PRO A 48 -8.96 7.48 16.23
C PRO A 48 -9.32 8.80 15.56
N LEU A 49 -9.87 9.76 16.32
CA LEU A 49 -10.21 11.09 15.79
C LEU A 49 -8.99 11.79 15.20
N VAL A 50 -7.82 11.59 15.81
CA VAL A 50 -6.53 12.10 15.30
C VAL A 50 -6.18 11.51 13.94
N TRP A 51 -6.44 10.21 13.73
CA TRP A 51 -6.21 9.54 12.46
C TRP A 51 -7.16 10.08 11.38
N LEU A 52 -8.44 10.26 11.71
CA LEU A 52 -9.44 10.85 10.80
C LEU A 52 -9.08 12.28 10.40
N ARG A 53 -8.57 13.09 11.35
CA ARG A 53 -8.11 14.46 11.08
C ARG A 53 -6.87 14.48 10.18
N ASP A 54 -5.99 13.51 10.35
CA ASP A 54 -4.74 13.36 9.60
C ASP A 54 -4.97 12.87 8.16
N HIS A 55 -5.91 11.95 7.97
CA HIS A 55 -6.27 11.35 6.69
C HIS A 55 -7.32 12.17 5.93
N CYS A 56 -7.54 13.42 6.35
CA CYS A 56 -8.43 14.33 5.66
C CYS A 56 -7.89 14.70 4.27
N ARG A 57 -8.63 14.33 3.22
CA ARG A 57 -8.28 14.63 1.81
C ARG A 57 -8.84 15.96 1.29
N SER A 58 -9.08 16.93 2.16
CA SER A 58 -9.45 18.28 1.73
C SER A 58 -8.31 18.95 0.96
N ALA A 59 -8.60 19.85 0.02
CA ALA A 59 -7.56 20.61 -0.68
C ALA A 59 -6.63 21.42 0.26
N ALA A 60 -7.13 21.80 1.44
CA ALA A 60 -6.38 22.48 2.48
C ALA A 60 -5.37 21.56 3.20
N LEU A 61 -5.64 20.25 3.27
CA LEU A 61 -4.88 19.28 4.07
C LEU A 61 -4.22 18.18 3.23
N TYR A 62 -4.50 18.14 1.93
CA TYR A 62 -4.02 17.12 1.01
C TYR A 62 -3.80 17.71 -0.39
N ASN A 63 -2.71 17.31 -1.03
CA ASN A 63 -2.45 17.58 -2.44
C ASN A 63 -2.82 16.32 -3.25
N SER A 64 -3.92 16.39 -4.01
CA SER A 64 -4.39 15.26 -4.82
C SER A 64 -3.56 15.02 -6.09
N GLN A 65 -2.73 15.98 -6.52
CA GLN A 65 -1.83 15.78 -7.66
C GLN A 65 -0.60 14.95 -7.28
N THR A 66 -0.08 15.14 -6.06
CA THR A 66 1.13 14.47 -5.58
C THR A 66 0.85 13.37 -4.56
N ASN A 67 -0.42 13.19 -4.18
CA ASN A 67 -0.87 12.32 -3.09
C ASN A 67 -0.23 12.62 -1.72
N GLN A 68 0.23 13.86 -1.49
CA GLN A 68 0.92 14.26 -0.27
C GLN A 68 0.00 14.95 0.75
N ARG A 69 0.26 14.67 2.02
CA ARG A 69 -0.39 15.32 3.16
C ARG A 69 0.18 16.72 3.41
N LYS A 70 -0.67 17.69 3.76
CA LYS A 70 -0.30 19.06 4.17
C LYS A 70 -0.49 19.32 5.67
N SER A 71 -1.09 18.38 6.41
CA SER A 71 -1.32 18.55 7.86
C SER A 71 0.01 18.59 8.62
N ASN A 72 0.05 19.46 9.64
CA ASN A 72 1.17 19.55 10.57
C ASN A 72 0.95 18.59 11.74
N ALA A 73 1.91 17.69 11.97
CA ALA A 73 1.84 16.72 13.06
C ALA A 73 1.90 17.36 14.46
N THR A 74 2.53 18.53 14.61
CA THR A 74 2.79 19.13 15.94
C THR A 74 1.53 19.62 16.66
N ASN A 75 0.46 19.93 15.93
CA ASN A 75 -0.82 20.38 16.49
C ASN A 75 -2.01 19.49 16.11
N LEU A 76 -1.73 18.31 15.56
CA LEU A 76 -2.74 17.43 15.00
C LEU A 76 -3.75 16.94 16.06
N PHE A 77 -3.28 16.58 17.27
CA PHE A 77 -4.14 16.15 18.36
C PHE A 77 -5.10 17.24 18.84
N ASP A 78 -4.64 18.49 18.86
CA ASP A 78 -5.49 19.61 19.25
C ASP A 78 -6.53 19.93 18.16
N LYS A 79 -6.13 19.84 16.89
CA LYS A 79 -7.03 19.99 15.74
C LYS A 79 -8.00 18.83 15.55
N ALA A 80 -7.72 17.68 16.17
CA ALA A 80 -8.56 16.49 16.08
C ALA A 80 -9.69 16.46 17.13
N ARG A 81 -9.74 17.43 18.04
CA ARG A 81 -10.79 17.50 19.06
C ARG A 81 -12.14 17.84 18.44
N ILE A 82 -13.18 17.20 18.94
CA ILE A 82 -14.58 17.48 18.64
C ILE A 82 -15.29 17.94 19.92
N ALA A 83 -16.43 18.63 19.79
CA ALA A 83 -17.09 19.24 20.93
C ALA A 83 -17.84 18.19 21.76
N SER A 84 -18.53 17.28 21.08
CA SER A 84 -19.31 16.19 21.66
C SER A 84 -19.51 15.07 20.63
N SER A 85 -20.18 13.98 21.03
CA SER A 85 -20.61 12.92 20.11
C SER A 85 -21.46 13.44 18.94
N ASP A 86 -22.24 14.51 19.15
CA ASP A 86 -23.14 15.09 18.14
C ASP A 86 -22.37 15.79 17.01
N SER A 87 -21.08 16.03 17.21
CA SER A 87 -20.18 16.53 16.16
C SER A 87 -19.90 15.48 15.08
N VAL A 88 -20.31 14.23 15.30
CA VAL A 88 -20.20 13.14 14.34
C VAL A 88 -21.59 12.67 13.96
N THR A 89 -21.89 12.63 12.67
CA THR A 89 -23.16 12.11 12.15
C THR A 89 -22.92 11.06 11.09
N PHE A 90 -23.77 10.04 11.06
CA PHE A 90 -23.71 8.97 10.08
C PHE A 90 -25.00 8.93 9.27
N ASN A 91 -24.88 8.88 7.94
CA ASN A 91 -25.99 8.63 7.03
C ASN A 91 -25.90 7.16 6.54
N PRO A 92 -26.78 6.26 7.04
CA PRO A 92 -26.74 4.84 6.68
C PRO A 92 -27.07 4.57 5.21
N GLU A 93 -27.96 5.35 4.60
CA GLU A 93 -28.36 5.18 3.20
C GLU A 93 -27.22 5.50 2.24
N LYS A 94 -26.50 6.60 2.52
CA LYS A 94 -25.37 7.07 1.69
C LYS A 94 -24.03 6.48 2.11
N GLN A 95 -23.98 5.80 3.26
CA GLN A 95 -22.74 5.30 3.88
C GLN A 95 -21.69 6.41 4.02
N VAL A 96 -22.10 7.54 4.60
CA VAL A 96 -21.25 8.72 4.81
C VAL A 96 -21.17 9.08 6.28
N LEU A 97 -19.94 9.16 6.79
CA LEU A 97 -19.59 9.72 8.10
C LEU A 97 -19.27 11.21 7.93
N THR A 98 -19.93 12.08 8.69
CA THR A 98 -19.63 13.51 8.75
C THR A 98 -19.03 13.84 10.12
N ILE A 99 -17.95 14.62 10.14
CA ILE A 99 -17.30 15.09 11.37
C ILE A 99 -17.14 16.60 11.31
N LEU A 100 -17.47 17.27 12.42
CA LEU A 100 -17.19 18.67 12.69
C LEU A 100 -16.16 18.76 13.82
N TRP A 101 -14.99 19.34 13.56
CA TRP A 101 -13.95 19.57 14.57
C TRP A 101 -14.13 20.93 15.26
N ASN A 102 -13.51 21.10 16.42
CA ASN A 102 -13.57 22.34 17.21
C ASN A 102 -12.98 23.55 16.47
N ASP A 103 -12.09 23.34 15.50
CA ASP A 103 -11.53 24.38 14.64
C ASP A 103 -12.51 24.82 13.52
N GLY A 104 -13.74 24.29 13.52
CA GLY A 104 -14.76 24.55 12.52
C GLY A 104 -14.55 23.77 11.22
N HIS A 105 -13.48 22.97 11.09
CA HIS A 105 -13.31 22.11 9.93
C HIS A 105 -14.44 21.09 9.90
N LYS A 106 -14.98 20.84 8.71
CA LYS A 106 -16.04 19.84 8.49
C LYS A 106 -15.67 18.93 7.33
N ARG A 107 -15.79 17.63 7.53
CA ARG A 107 -15.56 16.64 6.47
C ARG A 107 -16.58 15.54 6.45
N GLN A 108 -16.76 15.03 5.24
CA GLN A 108 -17.50 13.82 4.95
C GLN A 108 -16.52 12.77 4.45
N PHE A 109 -16.70 11.55 4.92
CA PHE A 109 -15.94 10.38 4.52
C PHE A 109 -16.91 9.30 4.09
N ARG A 110 -16.67 8.66 2.94
CA ARG A 110 -17.40 7.44 2.58
C ARG A 110 -16.85 6.29 3.43
N ILE A 111 -17.74 5.46 3.99
CA ILE A 111 -17.32 4.34 4.85
C ILE A 111 -16.36 3.41 4.12
N GLN A 112 -16.65 3.08 2.86
CA GLN A 112 -15.78 2.22 2.05
C GLN A 112 -14.36 2.79 1.87
N GLU A 113 -14.23 4.11 1.71
CA GLU A 113 -12.91 4.75 1.63
C GLU A 113 -12.17 4.65 2.96
N LEU A 114 -12.83 4.97 4.09
CA LEU A 114 -12.23 4.86 5.41
C LEU A 114 -11.74 3.45 5.71
N VAL A 115 -12.57 2.45 5.44
CA VAL A 115 -12.22 1.04 5.62
C VAL A 115 -11.03 0.69 4.73
N SER A 116 -11.02 1.11 3.46
CA SER A 116 -9.90 0.80 2.55
C SER A 116 -8.56 1.36 3.05
N TRP A 117 -8.58 2.45 3.82
CA TRP A 117 -7.38 3.04 4.39
C TRP A 117 -7.01 2.45 5.76
N ALA A 118 -8.01 2.02 6.54
CA ALA A 118 -7.81 1.54 7.91
C ALA A 118 -7.55 0.03 7.98
N VAL A 119 -8.22 -0.75 7.13
CA VAL A 119 -8.10 -2.19 7.03
C VAL A 119 -7.21 -2.47 5.82
N GLN A 120 -5.90 -2.56 6.03
CA GLN A 120 -5.02 -3.01 4.96
C GLN A 120 -5.37 -4.46 4.63
N PRO A 121 -5.71 -4.80 3.37
CA PRO A 121 -5.63 -6.19 2.97
C PRO A 121 -4.16 -6.63 3.03
N ALA A 122 -3.91 -7.88 3.40
CA ALA A 122 -2.59 -8.48 3.20
C ALA A 122 -2.36 -8.60 1.67
N GLU A 123 -1.80 -7.55 1.06
CA GLU A 123 -1.69 -7.42 -0.40
C GLU A 123 -0.38 -7.96 -0.97
N TYR A 124 0.61 -8.25 -0.13
CA TYR A 124 1.87 -8.77 -0.64
C TYR A 124 1.77 -10.29 -0.82
N PRO A 125 2.23 -10.84 -1.96
CA PRO A 125 2.42 -12.28 -2.06
C PRO A 125 3.32 -12.71 -0.88
N PRO A 126 2.95 -13.77 -0.15
CA PRO A 126 3.78 -14.23 0.95
C PRO A 126 5.15 -14.60 0.39
N ILE A 127 6.21 -14.11 1.04
CA ILE A 127 7.58 -14.55 0.76
C ILE A 127 7.62 -16.06 0.98
N GLU A 128 8.07 -16.80 -0.02
CA GLU A 128 8.18 -18.26 0.03
C GLU A 128 9.65 -18.62 0.22
N LEU A 129 9.99 -19.14 1.40
CA LEU A 129 11.34 -19.67 1.64
C LEU A 129 11.54 -20.93 0.81
N TRP A 130 12.70 -21.07 0.18
CA TRP A 130 12.99 -22.23 -0.64
C TRP A 130 14.41 -22.77 -0.53
N ASN A 131 14.54 -24.03 -0.94
CA ASN A 131 15.79 -24.75 -1.09
C ASN A 131 15.69 -25.65 -2.34
N SER A 132 16.69 -26.51 -2.56
CA SER A 132 16.75 -27.42 -3.71
C SER A 132 15.53 -28.35 -3.84
N THR A 133 14.81 -28.62 -2.75
CA THR A 133 13.64 -29.50 -2.75
C THR A 133 12.33 -28.77 -3.02
N SER A 134 12.17 -27.54 -2.55
CA SER A 134 10.91 -26.80 -2.64
C SER A 134 10.80 -25.95 -3.90
N LEU A 135 11.90 -25.36 -4.38
CA LEU A 135 11.95 -24.64 -5.64
C LEU A 135 12.79 -25.41 -6.67
N ARG A 136 12.16 -26.38 -7.32
CA ARG A 136 12.81 -27.21 -8.34
C ARG A 136 13.21 -26.45 -9.60
N LYS A 137 12.51 -25.34 -9.90
CA LYS A 137 12.77 -24.47 -11.05
C LYS A 137 12.54 -23.02 -10.64
N VAL A 138 13.53 -22.17 -10.90
CA VAL A 138 13.42 -20.72 -10.73
C VAL A 138 12.31 -20.19 -11.65
N PRO A 139 11.44 -19.27 -11.18
CA PRO A 139 10.46 -18.61 -12.04
C PRO A 139 11.13 -17.96 -13.24
N ARG A 140 10.50 -18.04 -14.42
CA ARG A 140 11.06 -17.49 -15.66
C ARG A 140 10.03 -16.64 -16.39
N THR A 141 10.51 -15.65 -17.13
CA THR A 141 9.75 -14.84 -18.08
C THR A 141 10.59 -14.59 -19.32
N SER A 142 9.98 -14.27 -20.47
CA SER A 142 10.70 -13.98 -21.72
C SER A 142 10.67 -12.49 -22.00
N LEU A 143 11.79 -11.93 -22.46
CA LEU A 143 11.88 -10.52 -22.87
C LEU A 143 10.91 -10.19 -24.02
N LYS A 144 10.64 -11.14 -24.92
CA LYS A 144 9.72 -10.97 -26.06
C LYS A 144 8.29 -10.68 -25.64
N ASN A 145 7.87 -11.21 -24.49
CA ASN A 145 6.52 -11.05 -23.93
C ASN A 145 6.62 -10.64 -22.46
N PHE A 146 7.44 -9.63 -22.18
CA PHE A 146 7.80 -9.28 -20.82
C PHE A 146 6.61 -8.68 -20.05
N ASP A 147 6.10 -9.45 -19.08
CA ASP A 147 5.09 -9.01 -18.13
C ASP A 147 5.77 -8.51 -16.84
N PHE A 148 5.90 -7.20 -16.72
CA PHE A 148 6.55 -6.56 -15.56
C PHE A 148 5.82 -6.83 -14.24
N ALA A 149 4.48 -6.86 -14.24
CA ALA A 149 3.70 -7.10 -13.03
C ALA A 149 3.92 -8.53 -12.52
N LYS A 150 3.92 -9.51 -13.43
CA LYS A 150 4.25 -10.91 -13.10
C LYS A 150 5.69 -11.05 -12.63
N PHE A 151 6.64 -10.41 -13.30
CA PHE A 151 8.05 -10.40 -12.89
C PHE A 151 8.20 -9.89 -11.45
N CYS A 152 7.62 -8.73 -11.12
CA CYS A 152 7.66 -8.18 -9.76
C CYS A 152 7.00 -9.11 -8.74
N LEU A 153 5.86 -9.71 -9.08
CA LEU A 153 5.16 -10.64 -8.18
C LEU A 153 6.01 -11.87 -7.85
N ASP A 154 6.60 -12.50 -8.86
CA ASP A 154 7.46 -13.66 -8.67
C ASP A 154 8.76 -13.28 -7.97
N PHE A 155 9.32 -12.10 -8.27
CA PHE A 155 10.53 -11.59 -7.62
C PHE A 155 10.30 -11.29 -6.13
N VAL A 156 9.23 -10.60 -5.76
CA VAL A 156 8.88 -10.37 -4.33
C VAL A 156 8.63 -11.69 -3.61
N LYS A 157 8.01 -12.66 -4.29
CA LYS A 157 7.66 -13.96 -3.70
C LYS A 157 8.88 -14.86 -3.48
N TYR A 158 9.72 -15.00 -4.48
CA TYR A 158 10.81 -15.99 -4.49
C TYR A 158 12.20 -15.36 -4.32
N GLY A 159 12.34 -14.04 -4.41
CA GLY A 159 13.63 -13.33 -4.40
C GLY A 159 14.47 -13.52 -5.67
N VAL A 160 13.99 -14.29 -6.66
CA VAL A 160 14.72 -14.58 -7.90
C VAL A 160 13.76 -14.89 -9.05
N VAL A 161 14.07 -14.36 -10.24
CA VAL A 161 13.38 -14.65 -11.52
C VAL A 161 14.42 -14.64 -12.63
N THR A 162 14.34 -15.57 -13.58
CA THR A 162 15.16 -15.55 -14.80
C THR A 162 14.41 -14.86 -15.94
N VAL A 163 15.09 -14.00 -16.69
CA VAL A 163 14.57 -13.42 -17.93
C VAL A 163 15.26 -14.10 -19.11
N ASP A 164 14.48 -14.82 -19.90
CA ASP A 164 14.89 -15.48 -21.14
C ASP A 164 14.84 -14.50 -22.32
N ASP A 165 15.47 -14.89 -23.42
CA ASP A 165 15.50 -14.13 -24.69
C ASP A 165 16.13 -12.73 -24.58
N VAL A 166 17.09 -12.54 -23.66
CA VAL A 166 17.97 -11.36 -23.62
C VAL A 166 19.18 -11.64 -24.51
N ASP A 167 19.57 -10.69 -25.35
CA ASP A 167 20.78 -10.82 -26.16
C ASP A 167 22.01 -11.01 -25.25
N PRO A 168 22.96 -11.90 -25.63
CA PRO A 168 24.09 -12.26 -24.77
C PRO A 168 25.20 -11.19 -24.79
N THR A 169 24.84 -9.95 -24.47
CA THR A 169 25.74 -8.80 -24.41
C THR A 169 25.54 -8.03 -23.09
N PRO A 170 26.60 -7.41 -22.54
CA PRO A 170 26.49 -6.55 -21.37
C PRO A 170 25.46 -5.44 -21.54
N GLU A 171 25.44 -4.80 -22.72
CA GLU A 171 24.59 -3.65 -23.04
C GLU A 171 23.10 -4.02 -23.04
N ALA A 172 22.76 -5.22 -23.56
CA ALA A 172 21.39 -5.72 -23.53
C ALA A 172 20.92 -6.02 -22.10
N THR A 173 21.82 -6.56 -21.26
CA THR A 173 21.53 -6.82 -19.84
C THR A 173 21.34 -5.51 -19.08
N GLU A 174 22.23 -4.54 -19.28
CA GLU A 174 22.14 -3.22 -18.66
C GLU A 174 20.84 -2.50 -19.07
N THR A 175 20.48 -2.55 -20.36
CA THR A 175 19.23 -1.97 -20.88
C THR A 175 18.01 -2.56 -20.18
N LEU A 176 17.96 -3.89 -20.00
CA LEU A 176 16.90 -4.55 -19.25
C LEU A 176 16.89 -4.13 -17.78
N CYS A 177 18.06 -4.09 -17.12
CA CYS A 177 18.17 -3.66 -15.73
C CYS A 177 17.64 -2.24 -15.53
N ARG A 178 18.02 -1.28 -16.39
CA ARG A 178 17.56 0.11 -16.34
C ARG A 178 16.06 0.26 -16.61
N ALA A 179 15.48 -0.62 -17.44
CA ALA A 179 14.05 -0.66 -17.68
C ALA A 179 13.26 -1.16 -16.46
N ILE A 180 13.86 -2.03 -15.63
CA ILE A 180 13.25 -2.56 -14.40
C ILE A 180 13.38 -1.56 -13.25
N ALA A 181 14.58 -1.02 -13.01
CA ALA A 181 14.85 -0.09 -11.91
C ALA A 181 16.08 0.79 -12.20
N PRO A 182 16.20 1.96 -11.54
CA PRO A 182 17.44 2.72 -11.56
C PRO A 182 18.60 1.88 -11.02
N ILE A 183 19.70 1.85 -11.75
CA ILE A 183 20.94 1.22 -11.31
C ILE A 183 21.58 2.11 -10.22
N HIS A 184 22.01 1.48 -9.13
CA HIS A 184 22.69 2.17 -8.04
C HIS A 184 24.20 2.12 -8.27
N ASP A 185 24.82 3.28 -8.48
CA ASP A 185 26.25 3.42 -8.71
C ASP A 185 27.07 3.03 -7.46
N THR A 186 28.21 2.41 -7.68
CA THR A 186 29.12 1.92 -6.64
C THR A 186 30.57 2.26 -6.99
N PHE A 187 31.52 1.97 -6.10
CA PHE A 187 32.95 2.11 -6.42
C PHE A 187 33.42 1.26 -7.61
N PHE A 188 32.65 0.26 -8.03
CA PHE A 188 32.92 -0.58 -9.20
C PHE A 188 32.31 -0.04 -10.50
N GLY A 189 31.69 1.14 -10.44
CA GLY A 189 30.83 1.68 -11.49
C GLY A 189 29.37 1.30 -11.30
N ASP A 190 28.53 1.76 -12.22
CA ASP A 190 27.09 1.53 -12.21
C ASP A 190 26.72 0.15 -12.77
N PHE A 191 27.36 -0.27 -13.86
CA PHE A 191 27.22 -1.61 -14.42
C PHE A 191 28.61 -2.20 -14.72
N TRP A 192 28.80 -3.47 -14.38
CA TRP A 192 30.09 -4.12 -14.48
C TRP A 192 29.91 -5.58 -14.90
N VAL A 193 30.90 -6.09 -15.62
CA VAL A 193 30.90 -7.45 -16.18
C VAL A 193 31.92 -8.30 -15.46
N PHE A 194 31.54 -9.54 -15.15
CA PHE A 194 32.48 -10.56 -14.72
C PHE A 194 33.05 -11.29 -15.93
N GLY A 195 34.38 -11.29 -16.05
CA GLY A 195 35.14 -12.15 -16.96
C GLY A 195 36.19 -12.94 -16.19
N THR A 196 36.61 -14.07 -16.75
CA THR A 196 37.76 -14.83 -16.24
C THR A 196 39.09 -14.36 -16.83
N ASP A 197 39.08 -13.26 -17.57
CA ASP A 197 40.22 -12.81 -18.37
C ASP A 197 41.24 -12.07 -17.50
N GLU A 198 42.44 -12.64 -17.38
CA GLU A 198 43.61 -12.02 -16.73
C GLU A 198 44.14 -10.78 -17.48
N GLU A 199 43.59 -10.42 -18.67
CA GLU A 199 44.27 -9.51 -19.62
C GLU A 199 43.66 -8.11 -19.84
N THR A 200 42.56 -7.70 -19.19
CA THR A 200 42.04 -6.34 -19.40
C THR A 200 41.62 -5.65 -18.11
N SER A 201 42.64 -5.27 -17.33
CA SER A 201 42.55 -4.15 -16.39
C SER A 201 43.39 -2.99 -16.93
N GLN A 202 42.81 -2.19 -17.83
CA GLN A 202 43.28 -0.82 -18.04
C GLN A 202 42.15 0.11 -17.63
N PHE A 203 42.37 0.77 -16.51
CA PHE A 203 41.55 1.84 -15.95
C PHE A 203 41.55 3.07 -16.86
#